data_AF-A0A830BAI3-F1
#
_entry.id   AF-A0A830BAI3-F1
#
_cell.length_a   1.000
_cell.length_b   1.000
_cell.length_c   1.000
_cell.angle_alpha   90.00
_cell.angle_beta   90.00
_cell.angle_gamma   90.00
#
_symmetry.space_group_name_H-M   'P 1'
#
loop_
_entity.id
_entity.type
_entity.pdbx_description
1 polymer ?
#
loop_
_entity_poly.entity_id
_entity_poly.type
_entity_poly.pdbx_seq_one_letter_code
_entity_poly.pdbx_strand_id
1 'polypeptide(L)'
;FFGFDSTIGLLLSESLIFPEKSVDNLVVGCSVFSTRLPSGIVGFGRGPESLPSQLGLKRFSYCLVSHKFDNNTSASSDLILSAAASKGGATKYTLFRKNPTSSNPAFQDYYYVTLRKITVGNGGSIVDSGTTFTFLEKQVFELVAREFEKQVGSNYNRALEVENQSGLRPCFNISGENLISLPQLTFYFKGGSKIILPLADYFSFLDDSAICMTIVTNNGTGGEVGPGSAIILGNYQQQNFYM
;
A
#
# COMPACT_ATOMS: atom_id res chain seq x y z
N PHE A 1 -4.65 -4.82 0.48
CA PHE A 1 -4.21 -5.51 -0.75
C PHE A 1 -5.34 -6.48 -1.13
N PHE A 2 -6.00 -6.32 -2.29
CA PHE A 2 -6.90 -7.37 -2.77
C PHE A 2 -6.03 -8.55 -3.21
N GLY A 3 -6.37 -9.77 -2.77
CA GLY A 3 -5.50 -10.94 -2.90
C GLY A 3 -5.19 -11.31 -4.35
N PHE A 4 -4.14 -12.11 -4.55
CA PHE A 4 -3.91 -12.80 -5.82
C PHE A 4 -4.94 -13.92 -5.99
N ASP A 5 -6.11 -13.56 -6.50
CA ASP A 5 -7.15 -14.49 -6.93
C ASP A 5 -7.53 -14.15 -8.38
N SER A 6 -7.88 -15.15 -9.17
CA SER A 6 -8.23 -14.98 -10.58
C SER A 6 -9.48 -15.79 -10.91
N THR A 7 -10.43 -15.13 -11.56
CA THR A 7 -11.72 -15.73 -11.92
C THR A 7 -11.97 -15.59 -13.42
N ILE A 8 -12.75 -16.52 -13.96
CA ILE A 8 -13.22 -16.48 -15.34
C ILE A 8 -14.49 -15.64 -15.37
N GLY A 9 -14.54 -14.67 -16.28
CA GLY A 9 -15.64 -13.74 -16.41
C GLY A 9 -16.01 -13.45 -17.87
N LEU A 10 -17.17 -12.83 -18.03
CA LEU A 10 -17.65 -12.28 -19.30
C LEU A 10 -17.37 -10.78 -19.35
N LEU A 11 -16.90 -10.29 -20.48
CA LEU A 11 -16.85 -8.84 -20.73
C LEU A 11 -18.25 -8.35 -21.11
N LEU A 12 -18.71 -7.32 -20.41
CA LEU A 12 -19.99 -6.66 -20.63
C LEU A 12 -19.76 -5.16 -20.85
N SER A 13 -20.77 -4.48 -21.37
CA SER A 13 -20.81 -3.03 -21.59
C SER A 13 -21.93 -2.46 -20.75
N GLU A 14 -21.63 -1.54 -19.83
CA GLU A 14 -22.56 -1.05 -18.80
C GLU A 14 -22.47 0.48 -18.64
N SER A 15 -23.46 1.11 -18.00
CA SER A 15 -23.45 2.55 -17.70
C SER A 15 -23.03 2.83 -16.24
N LEU A 16 -22.02 3.69 -16.06
CA LEU A 16 -21.58 4.16 -14.74
C LEU A 16 -22.13 5.56 -14.46
N ILE A 17 -22.96 5.66 -13.43
CA ILE A 17 -23.66 6.89 -13.04
C ILE A 17 -22.92 7.56 -11.87
N PHE A 18 -22.46 8.79 -12.10
CA PHE A 18 -21.97 9.73 -11.09
C PHE A 18 -23.05 10.78 -10.78
N PRO A 19 -22.98 11.49 -9.63
CA PRO A 19 -23.98 12.51 -9.25
C PRO A 19 -24.23 13.59 -10.31
N GLU A 20 -23.22 13.95 -11.11
CA GLU A 20 -23.29 15.01 -12.13
C GLU A 20 -23.16 14.49 -13.58
N LYS A 21 -22.96 13.18 -13.80
CA LYS A 21 -22.61 12.63 -15.12
C LYS A 21 -22.91 11.12 -15.25
N SER A 22 -23.55 10.69 -16.33
CA SER A 22 -23.50 9.28 -16.78
C SER A 22 -22.32 9.05 -17.73
N VAL A 23 -21.75 7.86 -17.70
CA VAL A 23 -20.79 7.35 -18.68
C VAL A 23 -21.30 6.01 -19.18
N ASP A 24 -21.74 5.99 -20.42
CA ASP A 24 -22.29 4.79 -21.05
C ASP A 24 -21.21 4.03 -21.83
N ASN A 25 -21.43 2.73 -22.03
CA ASN A 25 -20.51 1.81 -22.71
C ASN A 25 -19.17 1.61 -21.99
N LEU A 26 -19.18 1.60 -20.65
CA LEU A 26 -18.05 1.18 -19.85
C LEU A 26 -17.88 -0.34 -19.94
N VAL A 27 -16.71 -0.79 -20.38
CA VAL A 27 -16.33 -2.20 -20.40
C VAL A 27 -16.09 -2.68 -18.97
N VAL A 28 -16.83 -3.70 -18.54
CA VAL A 28 -16.75 -4.28 -17.19
C VAL A 28 -16.63 -5.81 -17.25
N GLY A 29 -15.86 -6.38 -16.32
CA GLY A 29 -15.73 -7.82 -16.17
C GLY A 29 -16.77 -8.38 -15.19
N CYS A 30 -17.70 -9.20 -15.69
CA CYS A 30 -18.65 -9.94 -14.87
C CYS A 30 -18.07 -11.31 -14.50
N SER A 31 -17.69 -11.49 -13.24
CA SER A 31 -17.19 -12.77 -12.71
C SER A 31 -18.31 -13.81 -12.63
N VAL A 32 -18.06 -15.03 -13.13
CA VAL A 32 -19.01 -16.16 -13.04
C VAL A 32 -18.98 -16.78 -11.63
N PHE A 33 -17.86 -16.67 -10.91
CA PHE A 33 -17.72 -17.18 -9.55
C PHE A 33 -16.75 -16.31 -8.74
N SER A 34 -17.22 -15.78 -7.62
CA SER A 34 -16.45 -14.86 -6.76
C SER A 34 -16.46 -15.35 -5.31
N THR A 35 -15.33 -15.83 -4.82
CA THR A 35 -15.15 -16.17 -3.40
C THR A 35 -14.70 -14.95 -2.60
N ARG A 36 -15.49 -14.56 -1.59
CA ARG A 36 -15.12 -13.58 -0.54
C ARG A 36 -14.81 -12.15 -1.02
N LEU A 37 -15.25 -11.76 -2.22
CA LEU A 37 -15.12 -10.39 -2.71
C LEU A 37 -16.36 -9.54 -2.38
N PRO A 38 -16.22 -8.21 -2.21
CA PRO A 38 -17.36 -7.29 -2.29
C PRO A 38 -18.00 -7.33 -3.68
N SER A 39 -19.15 -6.67 -3.87
CA SER A 39 -19.98 -6.73 -5.09
C SER A 39 -19.29 -6.34 -6.41
N GLY A 40 -18.06 -5.83 -6.37
CA GLY A 40 -17.19 -5.60 -7.52
C GLY A 40 -15.83 -5.05 -7.10
N ILE A 41 -14.92 -4.91 -8.07
CA ILE A 41 -13.63 -4.22 -7.92
C ILE A 41 -13.52 -3.19 -9.03
N VAL A 42 -13.10 -1.96 -8.70
CA VAL A 42 -12.84 -0.91 -9.69
C VAL A 42 -11.35 -0.83 -9.95
N GLY A 43 -10.94 -1.17 -11.17
CA GLY A 43 -9.54 -1.17 -11.59
C GLY A 43 -9.01 0.24 -11.88
N PHE A 44 -8.13 0.75 -11.01
CA PHE A 44 -7.47 2.06 -11.18
C PHE A 44 -6.12 2.00 -11.90
N GLY A 45 -5.75 0.86 -12.49
CA GLY A 45 -4.48 0.66 -13.21
C GLY A 45 -4.31 1.50 -14.48
N ARG A 46 -3.26 1.19 -15.25
CA ARG A 46 -2.86 1.94 -16.45
C ARG A 46 -3.16 1.22 -17.77
N GLY A 47 -3.78 0.05 -17.71
CA GLY A 47 -4.26 -0.70 -18.87
C GLY A 47 -5.49 -0.04 -19.52
N PRO A 48 -5.85 -0.42 -20.75
CA PRO A 48 -6.95 0.19 -21.50
C PRO A 48 -8.32 0.04 -20.79
N GLU A 49 -8.57 -1.13 -20.18
CA GLU A 49 -9.83 -1.43 -19.49
C GLU A 49 -9.92 -0.82 -18.08
N SER A 50 -8.93 -0.04 -17.63
CA SER A 50 -9.00 0.62 -16.32
C SER A 50 -9.98 1.79 -16.33
N LEU A 51 -10.61 2.08 -15.19
CA LEU A 51 -11.56 3.18 -15.09
C LEU A 51 -10.93 4.53 -15.50
N PRO A 52 -9.68 4.90 -15.11
CA PRO A 52 -9.05 6.10 -15.62
C PRO A 52 -8.89 6.15 -17.14
N SER A 53 -8.53 5.03 -17.77
CA SER A 53 -8.33 4.95 -19.23
C SER A 53 -9.65 5.07 -19.98
N GLN A 54 -10.67 4.30 -19.58
CA GLN A 54 -12.00 4.33 -20.20
C GLN A 54 -12.68 5.70 -20.06
N LEU A 55 -12.47 6.39 -18.94
CA LEU A 55 -12.97 7.75 -18.70
C LEU A 55 -12.15 8.86 -19.37
N GLY A 56 -11.03 8.54 -20.04
CA GLY A 56 -10.11 9.52 -20.63
C GLY A 56 -9.41 10.41 -19.59
N LEU A 57 -9.33 9.96 -18.33
CA LEU A 57 -8.72 10.71 -17.23
C LEU A 57 -7.19 10.70 -17.37
N LYS A 58 -6.60 11.90 -17.35
CA LYS A 58 -5.14 12.05 -17.27
C LYS A 58 -4.63 11.99 -15.83
N ARG A 59 -5.53 12.19 -14.86
CA ARG A 59 -5.25 12.32 -13.43
C ARG A 59 -6.45 11.84 -12.62
N PHE A 60 -6.19 11.34 -11.43
CA PHE A 60 -7.16 11.22 -10.35
C PHE A 60 -6.42 11.53 -9.05
N SER A 61 -7.15 11.81 -7.98
CA SER A 61 -6.56 11.95 -6.65
C SER A 61 -7.49 11.40 -5.58
N TYR A 62 -6.92 10.92 -4.48
CA TYR A 62 -7.66 10.30 -3.39
C TYR A 62 -6.99 10.58 -2.05
N CYS A 63 -7.77 10.44 -0.98
CA CYS A 63 -7.25 10.30 0.38
C CYS A 63 -7.89 9.04 0.97
N LEU A 64 -7.10 8.10 1.52
CA LEU A 64 -7.68 6.95 2.20
C LEU A 64 -8.00 7.31 3.66
N VAL A 65 -9.23 7.04 4.09
CA VAL A 65 -9.63 7.13 5.50
C VAL A 65 -8.75 6.19 6.33
N SER A 66 -8.42 6.60 7.56
CA SER A 66 -7.67 5.72 8.46
C SER A 66 -8.50 4.54 8.94
N HIS A 67 -7.89 3.36 9.01
CA HIS A 67 -8.46 2.11 9.53
C HIS A 67 -8.97 2.23 10.99
N LYS A 68 -8.54 3.25 11.73
CA LYS A 68 -9.14 3.63 13.02
C LYS A 68 -10.65 3.94 12.93
N PHE A 69 -11.15 4.24 11.74
CA PHE A 69 -12.55 4.54 11.46
C PHE A 69 -13.27 3.42 10.70
N ASP A 70 -12.70 2.22 10.56
CA ASP A 70 -13.37 1.09 9.87
C ASP A 70 -14.72 0.73 10.51
N ASN A 71 -14.87 0.95 11.83
CA ASN A 71 -16.13 0.76 12.57
C ASN A 71 -17.09 1.98 12.47
N ASN A 72 -16.70 3.06 11.81
CA ASN A 72 -17.49 4.29 11.66
C ASN A 72 -17.86 4.52 10.19
N THR A 73 -19.04 4.03 9.80
CA THR A 73 -19.60 4.20 8.44
C THR A 73 -19.89 5.64 8.03
N SER A 74 -19.81 6.62 8.95
CA SER A 74 -19.93 8.04 8.63
C SER A 74 -18.58 8.68 8.22
N ALA A 75 -17.46 7.99 8.39
CA ALA A 75 -16.15 8.47 7.96
C ALA A 75 -15.94 8.15 6.47
N SER A 76 -15.90 9.18 5.64
CA SER A 76 -15.69 9.08 4.19
C SER A 76 -14.64 10.07 3.70
N SER A 77 -14.14 9.84 2.49
CA SER A 77 -13.16 10.69 1.83
C SER A 77 -13.39 10.70 0.31
N ASP A 78 -12.96 11.78 -0.34
CA ASP A 78 -13.22 11.97 -1.77
C ASP A 78 -12.24 11.20 -2.66
N LEU A 79 -12.79 10.60 -3.70
CA LEU A 79 -12.07 10.14 -4.88
C LEU A 79 -12.37 11.10 -6.03
N ILE A 80 -11.40 11.94 -6.38
CA ILE A 80 -11.57 13.01 -7.35
C ILE A 80 -11.10 12.53 -8.73
N LEU A 81 -12.06 12.34 -9.64
CA LEU A 81 -11.83 11.92 -11.02
C LEU A 81 -11.78 13.14 -11.94
N SER A 82 -10.59 13.70 -12.17
CA SER A 82 -10.43 14.96 -12.90
C SER A 82 -9.72 14.81 -14.25
N ALA A 83 -10.42 15.21 -15.32
CA ALA A 83 -9.80 15.41 -16.63
C ALA A 83 -8.87 16.64 -16.67
N ALA A 84 -9.06 17.60 -15.73
CA ALA A 84 -8.32 18.85 -15.66
C ALA A 84 -7.20 18.80 -14.59
N ALA A 85 -6.20 19.68 -14.72
CA ALA A 85 -5.22 19.88 -13.67
C ALA A 85 -5.82 20.77 -12.57
N SER A 86 -6.11 20.20 -11.39
CA SER A 86 -6.39 21.01 -10.21
C SER A 86 -5.16 21.85 -9.83
N LYS A 87 -5.38 23.12 -9.45
CA LYS A 87 -4.34 23.96 -8.84
C LYS A 87 -4.15 23.53 -7.38
N GLY A 88 -3.56 22.36 -7.18
CA GLY A 88 -3.16 21.88 -5.85
C GLY A 88 -2.07 22.77 -5.24
N GLY A 89 -2.03 22.82 -3.91
CA GLY A 89 -1.04 23.57 -3.14
C GLY A 89 0.35 22.92 -3.15
N ALA A 90 1.04 22.93 -2.00
CA ALA A 90 2.45 22.50 -1.88
C ALA A 90 2.69 20.96 -1.98
N THR A 91 1.90 20.24 -2.77
CA THR A 91 2.03 18.80 -3.05
C THR A 91 3.42 18.47 -3.60
N LYS A 92 4.04 17.41 -3.08
CA LYS A 92 5.34 16.92 -3.56
C LYS A 92 5.13 15.81 -4.57
N TYR A 93 5.87 15.84 -5.68
CA TYR A 93 5.73 14.87 -6.77
C TYR A 93 6.97 13.99 -6.87
N THR A 94 6.77 12.73 -7.27
CA THR A 94 7.81 11.83 -7.78
C THR A 94 7.40 11.36 -9.18
N LEU A 95 8.37 11.05 -10.03
CA LEU A 95 8.08 10.57 -11.38
C LEU A 95 7.63 9.10 -11.36
N PHE A 96 6.56 8.80 -12.09
CA PHE A 96 6.21 7.41 -12.41
C PHE A 96 7.27 6.79 -13.33
N ARG A 97 7.60 5.53 -13.06
CA ARG A 97 8.48 4.67 -13.87
C ARG A 97 7.60 3.72 -14.70
N LYS A 98 8.16 3.16 -15.78
CA LYS A 98 7.66 1.92 -16.38
C LYS A 98 8.25 0.72 -15.61
N ASN A 99 7.53 -0.40 -15.56
CA ASN A 99 8.10 -1.65 -15.04
C ASN A 99 9.32 -2.04 -15.92
N PRO A 100 10.53 -2.20 -15.35
CA PRO A 100 11.73 -2.46 -16.14
C PRO A 100 11.95 -3.95 -16.47
N THR A 101 11.23 -4.88 -15.85
CA THR A 101 11.66 -6.29 -15.74
C THR A 101 10.58 -7.33 -15.99
N SER A 102 9.35 -6.96 -16.36
CA SER A 102 8.27 -7.93 -16.52
C SER A 102 8.05 -8.41 -17.96
N SER A 103 8.11 -9.73 -18.14
CA SER A 103 7.55 -10.45 -19.29
C SER A 103 6.03 -10.60 -19.24
N ASN A 104 5.40 -10.42 -18.07
CA ASN A 104 3.96 -10.48 -17.89
C ASN A 104 3.32 -9.09 -18.16
N PRO A 105 2.43 -8.95 -19.16
CA PRO A 105 1.76 -7.69 -19.45
C PRO A 105 1.02 -7.08 -18.24
N ALA A 106 0.44 -7.90 -17.35
CA ALA A 106 -0.35 -7.43 -16.21
C ALA A 106 0.46 -6.53 -15.25
N PHE A 107 1.77 -6.75 -15.13
CA PHE A 107 2.64 -5.91 -14.30
C PHE A 107 3.12 -4.63 -15.01
N GLN A 108 2.71 -4.36 -16.25
CA GLN A 108 2.97 -3.07 -16.90
C GLN A 108 1.94 -2.00 -16.50
N ASP A 109 0.77 -2.43 -16.04
CA ASP A 109 -0.37 -1.56 -15.72
C ASP A 109 -0.30 -0.92 -14.32
N TYR A 110 0.69 -1.26 -13.50
CA TYR A 110 0.83 -0.68 -12.15
C TYR A 110 1.58 0.67 -12.15
N TYR A 111 1.42 1.42 -11.05
CA TYR A 111 2.11 2.69 -10.81
C TYR A 111 3.44 2.46 -10.09
N TYR A 112 4.52 2.42 -10.85
CA TYR A 112 5.87 2.31 -10.30
C TYR A 112 6.41 3.70 -9.93
N VAL A 113 6.94 3.85 -8.72
CA VAL A 113 7.74 5.01 -8.29
C VAL A 113 9.06 4.51 -7.72
N THR A 114 10.10 5.34 -7.73
CA THR A 114 11.46 4.94 -7.32
C THR A 114 11.73 5.31 -5.87
N LEU A 115 11.74 4.32 -4.97
CA LEU A 115 12.33 4.44 -3.64
C LEU A 115 13.85 4.63 -3.76
N ARG A 116 14.42 5.51 -2.93
CA ARG A 116 15.87 5.77 -2.82
C ARG A 116 16.47 5.46 -1.46
N LYS A 117 15.68 5.62 -0.39
CA LYS A 117 16.15 5.42 0.99
C LYS A 117 14.95 5.19 1.91
N ILE A 118 15.14 4.33 2.91
CA ILE A 118 14.28 4.20 4.08
C ILE A 118 15.08 4.74 5.29
N THR A 119 14.42 5.38 6.25
CA THR A 119 15.04 5.66 7.56
C THR A 119 14.10 5.25 8.68
N VAL A 120 14.67 4.71 9.75
CA VAL A 120 13.98 4.35 10.99
C VAL A 120 14.58 5.23 12.08
N GLY A 121 13.79 6.18 12.60
CA GLY A 121 14.29 7.19 13.53
C GLY A 121 15.47 7.98 12.96
N ASN A 122 16.51 8.17 13.77
CA ASN A 122 17.76 8.81 13.36
C ASN A 122 18.75 7.83 12.68
N GLY A 123 18.40 6.53 12.64
CA GLY A 123 19.17 5.47 11.99
C GLY A 123 18.85 5.33 10.49
N GLY A 124 19.88 5.16 9.66
CA GLY A 124 19.72 5.09 8.21
C GLY A 124 19.91 3.71 7.62
N SER A 125 18.82 2.98 7.38
CA SER A 125 18.83 1.78 6.51
C SER A 125 18.84 2.21 5.04
N ILE A 126 20.03 2.48 4.49
CA ILE A 126 20.19 2.86 3.08
C ILE A 126 19.82 1.68 2.18
N VAL A 127 18.69 1.80 1.49
CA VAL A 127 18.25 0.82 0.50
C VAL A 127 17.81 1.55 -0.77
N ASP A 128 18.68 1.56 -1.79
CA ASP A 128 18.36 2.00 -3.15
C ASP A 128 17.73 0.82 -3.92
N SER A 129 16.50 0.46 -3.54
CA SER A 129 15.88 -0.78 -3.99
C SER A 129 15.37 -0.71 -5.44
N GLY A 130 15.01 0.47 -5.94
CA GLY A 130 14.41 0.64 -7.28
C GLY A 130 13.03 -0.01 -7.45
N THR A 131 12.41 -0.42 -6.34
CA THR A 131 11.19 -1.24 -6.19
C THR A 131 9.98 -0.41 -5.66
N THR A 132 8.80 -1.02 -5.42
CA THR A 132 7.51 -0.28 -5.25
C THR A 132 6.51 -0.68 -4.11
N PHE A 133 6.91 -0.72 -2.82
CA PHE A 133 6.15 -0.25 -1.59
C PHE A 133 5.25 -1.01 -0.50
N THR A 134 5.01 -2.34 -0.40
CA THR A 134 4.73 -3.08 0.88
C THR A 134 5.71 -4.21 1.21
N PHE A 135 5.44 -5.45 0.75
CA PHE A 135 6.33 -6.62 0.70
C PHE A 135 7.77 -6.22 0.46
N LEU A 136 8.52 -5.98 1.54
CA LEU A 136 9.93 -5.67 1.40
C LEU A 136 10.61 -6.92 0.81
N GLU A 137 11.44 -6.72 -0.21
CA GLU A 137 12.35 -7.78 -0.65
C GLU A 137 13.16 -8.21 0.57
N LYS A 138 13.46 -9.51 0.69
CA LYS A 138 13.91 -10.10 1.96
C LYS A 138 15.12 -9.39 2.57
N GLN A 139 16.08 -8.92 1.78
CA GLN A 139 17.24 -8.17 2.30
C GLN A 139 16.81 -6.81 2.83
N VAL A 140 15.94 -6.10 2.11
CA VAL A 140 15.35 -4.82 2.54
C VAL A 140 14.54 -5.00 3.83
N PHE A 141 13.75 -6.07 3.93
CA PHE A 141 12.95 -6.39 5.09
C PHE A 141 13.82 -6.56 6.33
N GLU A 142 14.84 -7.42 6.24
CA GLU A 142 15.74 -7.73 7.35
C GLU A 142 16.51 -6.48 7.82
N LEU A 143 16.88 -5.57 6.91
CA LEU A 143 17.54 -4.30 7.27
C LEU A 143 16.61 -3.29 7.96
N VAL A 144 15.30 -3.33 7.68
CA VAL A 144 14.30 -2.47 8.34
C VAL A 144 13.92 -3.08 9.70
N ALA A 145 13.62 -4.39 9.74
CA ALA A 145 13.29 -5.13 10.95
C ALA A 145 14.40 -5.02 12.01
N ARG A 146 15.67 -5.21 11.62
CA ARG A 146 16.82 -5.09 12.55
C ARG A 146 17.03 -3.69 13.12
N GLU A 147 16.73 -2.64 12.34
CA GLU A 147 16.89 -1.27 12.87
C GLU A 147 15.74 -0.91 13.83
N PHE A 148 14.52 -1.44 13.60
CA PHE A 148 13.45 -1.43 14.61
C PHE A 148 13.85 -2.25 15.85
N GLU A 149 14.31 -3.49 15.70
CA GLU A 149 14.82 -4.32 16.81
C GLU A 149 15.85 -3.58 17.66
N LYS A 150 16.81 -2.90 17.02
CA LYS A 150 17.88 -2.16 17.70
C LYS A 150 17.40 -0.91 18.42
N GLN A 151 16.46 -0.15 17.84
CA GLN A 151 15.98 1.11 18.43
C GLN A 151 14.82 0.93 19.42
N VAL A 152 14.04 -0.13 19.27
CA VAL A 152 12.86 -0.44 20.10
C VAL A 152 13.21 -1.47 21.18
N GLY A 153 14.09 -2.42 20.87
CA GLY A 153 14.54 -3.48 21.78
C GLY A 153 15.38 -3.00 22.98
N SER A 154 15.76 -1.72 23.03
CA SER A 154 16.32 -1.11 24.25
C SER A 154 15.26 -0.86 25.32
N ASN A 155 13.99 -0.73 24.91
CA ASN A 155 12.87 -0.31 25.76
C ASN A 155 11.82 -1.43 25.91
N TYR A 156 11.63 -2.26 24.88
CA TYR A 156 10.56 -3.27 24.83
C TYR A 156 11.11 -4.64 24.41
N ASN A 157 10.72 -5.69 25.13
CA ASN A 157 11.13 -7.06 24.80
C ASN A 157 10.40 -7.59 23.56
N ARG A 158 11.05 -8.47 22.78
CA ARG A 158 10.45 -9.13 21.62
C ARG A 158 9.36 -10.12 22.03
N ALA A 159 8.18 -10.01 21.43
CA ALA A 159 7.03 -10.88 21.68
C ALA A 159 7.03 -12.10 20.73
N LEU A 160 8.05 -12.97 20.85
CA LEU A 160 8.32 -14.06 19.89
C LEU A 160 7.15 -15.04 19.69
N GLU A 161 6.34 -15.28 20.71
CA GLU A 161 5.14 -16.12 20.59
C GLU A 161 4.09 -15.50 19.65
N VAL A 162 3.86 -14.19 19.80
CA VAL A 162 2.95 -13.42 18.94
C VAL A 162 3.46 -13.37 17.50
N GLU A 163 4.78 -13.32 17.28
CA GLU A 163 5.37 -13.41 15.93
C GLU A 163 5.09 -14.76 15.26
N ASN A 164 5.26 -15.85 16.01
CA ASN A 164 5.01 -17.20 15.50
C ASN A 164 3.52 -17.45 15.19
N GLN A 165 2.60 -16.84 15.96
CA GLN A 165 1.15 -16.96 15.75
C GLN A 165 0.64 -16.06 14.62
N SER A 166 1.11 -14.82 14.53
CA SER A 166 0.63 -13.82 13.57
C SER A 166 1.36 -13.85 12.22
N GLY A 167 2.59 -14.38 12.18
CA GLY A 167 3.50 -14.26 11.03
C GLY A 167 4.10 -12.85 10.83
N LEU A 168 3.76 -11.89 11.69
CA LEU A 168 4.34 -10.54 11.69
C LEU A 168 5.63 -10.51 12.52
N ARG A 169 6.60 -9.69 12.12
CA ARG A 169 7.83 -9.43 12.88
C ARG A 169 8.47 -8.10 12.43
N PRO A 170 9.09 -7.30 13.31
CA PRO A 170 9.13 -7.47 14.77
C PRO A 170 7.77 -7.28 15.44
N CYS A 171 7.53 -8.01 16.52
CA CYS A 171 6.52 -7.71 17.53
C CYS A 171 7.19 -7.42 18.87
N PHE A 172 6.68 -6.45 19.61
CA PHE A 172 7.20 -6.01 20.90
C PHE A 172 6.11 -6.10 21.98
N ASN A 173 6.51 -6.57 23.16
CA ASN A 173 5.66 -6.58 24.34
C ASN A 173 5.63 -5.18 24.97
N ILE A 174 4.43 -4.64 25.12
CA ILE A 174 4.07 -3.30 25.61
C ILE A 174 3.22 -3.37 26.89
N SER A 175 3.18 -4.54 27.55
CA SER A 175 2.38 -4.77 28.76
C SER A 175 2.74 -3.79 29.88
N GLY A 176 1.79 -2.96 30.31
CA GLY A 176 1.97 -1.97 31.38
C GLY A 176 2.52 -0.62 30.91
N GLU A 177 2.72 -0.41 29.60
CA GLU A 177 3.29 0.81 29.05
C GLU A 177 2.20 1.81 28.62
N ASN A 178 2.07 2.92 29.36
CA ASN A 178 1.06 3.95 29.10
C ASN A 178 1.38 4.83 27.88
N LEU A 179 2.64 4.87 27.44
CA LEU A 179 3.08 5.70 26.30
C LEU A 179 4.12 4.96 25.46
N ILE A 180 3.72 4.47 24.30
CA ILE A 180 4.58 3.69 23.42
C ILE A 180 5.42 4.63 22.54
N SER A 181 6.74 4.57 22.69
CA SER A 181 7.69 5.36 21.90
C SER A 181 8.32 4.49 20.81
N LEU A 182 7.95 4.75 19.56
CA LEU A 182 8.43 4.01 18.38
C LEU A 182 9.09 4.94 17.36
N PRO A 183 10.20 4.51 16.72
CA PRO A 183 10.99 5.38 15.86
C PRO A 183 10.31 5.65 14.53
N GLN A 184 10.33 6.92 14.11
CA GLN A 184 9.67 7.40 12.90
C GLN A 184 10.19 6.71 11.62
N LEU A 185 9.29 6.07 10.87
CA LEU A 185 9.60 5.53 9.54
C LEU A 185 9.44 6.62 8.46
N THR A 186 10.45 6.80 7.61
CA THR A 186 10.38 7.73 6.46
C THR A 186 10.86 7.07 5.17
N PHE A 187 10.09 7.24 4.09
CA PHE A 187 10.43 6.83 2.74
C PHE A 187 10.86 8.05 1.90
N TYR A 188 11.99 7.94 1.21
CA TYR A 188 12.53 9.00 0.34
C TYR A 188 12.49 8.56 -1.12
N PHE A 189 11.90 9.37 -1.98
CA PHE A 189 11.68 9.04 -3.39
C PHE A 189 12.62 9.81 -4.31
N LYS A 190 12.84 9.27 -5.52
CA LYS A 190 13.59 9.97 -6.57
C LYS A 190 12.85 11.26 -6.95
N GLY A 191 13.56 12.40 -6.87
CA GLY A 191 12.97 13.74 -7.03
C GLY A 191 12.93 14.55 -5.73
N GLY A 192 13.32 13.95 -4.59
CA GLY A 192 13.48 14.67 -3.32
C GLY A 192 12.19 14.81 -2.50
N SER A 193 11.08 14.20 -2.94
CA SER A 193 9.91 14.00 -2.09
C SER A 193 10.19 12.94 -1.01
N LYS A 194 9.54 13.08 0.14
CA LYS A 194 9.56 12.09 1.22
C LYS A 194 8.17 11.94 1.82
N ILE A 195 7.86 10.74 2.29
CA ILE A 195 6.67 10.42 3.07
C ILE A 195 7.13 10.00 4.46
N ILE A 196 6.66 10.69 5.49
CA ILE A 196 6.86 10.35 6.90
C ILE A 196 5.61 9.58 7.32
N LEU A 197 5.73 8.30 7.66
CA LEU A 197 4.56 7.48 7.93
C LEU A 197 4.04 7.70 9.36
N PRO A 198 2.72 7.88 9.55
CA PRO A 198 2.05 7.73 10.84
C PRO A 198 2.31 6.35 11.46
N LEU A 199 2.34 6.26 12.79
CA LEU A 199 2.61 4.99 13.48
C LEU A 199 1.65 3.86 13.09
N ALA A 200 0.36 4.19 12.93
CA ALA A 200 -0.71 3.26 12.55
C ALA A 200 -0.58 2.69 11.12
N ASP A 201 0.37 3.18 10.34
CA ASP A 201 0.61 2.75 8.96
C ASP A 201 1.70 1.67 8.87
N TYR A 202 2.52 1.48 9.92
CA TYR A 202 3.58 0.46 9.95
C TYR A 202 3.64 -0.36 11.24
N PHE A 203 2.87 -0.02 12.27
CA PHE A 203 2.60 -0.87 13.43
C PHE A 203 1.09 -1.00 13.68
N SER A 204 0.67 -2.20 14.09
CA SER A 204 -0.68 -2.49 14.60
C SER A 204 -0.59 -3.19 15.94
N PHE A 205 -1.52 -2.89 16.83
CA PHE A 205 -1.80 -3.71 17.99
C PHE A 205 -2.43 -5.03 17.51
N LEU A 206 -2.07 -6.14 18.16
CA LEU A 206 -2.81 -7.41 18.03
C LEU A 206 -3.65 -7.68 19.29
N ASP A 207 -3.18 -7.22 20.44
CA ASP A 207 -3.88 -7.18 21.72
C ASP A 207 -3.32 -6.02 22.57
N ASP A 208 -3.79 -5.87 23.82
CA ASP A 208 -3.34 -4.84 24.76
C ASP A 208 -1.88 -5.03 25.26
N SER A 209 -1.26 -6.17 24.93
CA SER A 209 0.06 -6.60 25.40
C SER A 209 1.15 -6.56 24.31
N ALA A 210 0.77 -6.55 23.03
CA ALA A 210 1.70 -6.69 21.91
C ALA A 210 1.38 -5.78 20.71
N ILE A 211 2.43 -5.14 20.19
CA ILE A 211 2.40 -4.34 18.96
C ILE A 211 3.36 -4.91 17.92
N CYS A 212 2.88 -5.07 16.67
CA CYS A 212 3.57 -5.76 15.59
C CYS A 212 3.75 -4.88 14.35
N MET A 213 4.90 -5.00 13.70
CA MET A 213 5.17 -4.33 12.42
C MET A 213 4.27 -4.93 11.32
N THR A 214 3.52 -4.09 10.61
CA THR A 214 2.56 -4.52 9.57
C THR A 214 3.18 -4.62 8.17
N ILE A 215 4.44 -4.20 8.03
CA ILE A 215 5.24 -4.44 6.84
C ILE A 215 5.66 -5.91 6.85
N VAL A 216 5.55 -6.59 5.70
CA VAL A 216 5.83 -8.02 5.54
C VAL A 216 6.90 -8.27 4.47
N THR A 217 7.37 -9.52 4.35
CA THR A 217 8.26 -10.01 3.30
C THR A 217 7.69 -11.29 2.71
N ASN A 218 8.04 -11.61 1.46
CA ASN A 218 7.70 -12.89 0.84
C ASN A 218 8.48 -14.03 1.50
N ASN A 219 7.88 -14.67 2.51
CA ASN A 219 8.36 -15.91 3.10
C ASN A 219 7.76 -17.13 2.37
N GLY A 220 8.26 -17.44 1.18
CA GLY A 220 8.32 -18.80 0.60
C GLY A 220 7.06 -19.66 0.38
N THR A 221 5.86 -19.32 0.87
CA THR A 221 4.69 -20.21 0.88
C THR A 221 3.36 -19.54 0.49
N GLY A 222 3.38 -18.29 0.01
CA GLY A 222 2.17 -17.57 -0.39
C GLY A 222 2.39 -16.68 -1.62
N GLY A 223 2.14 -17.24 -2.81
CA GLY A 223 2.18 -16.52 -4.09
C GLY A 223 3.58 -16.20 -4.60
N GLU A 224 3.95 -16.74 -5.76
CA GLU A 224 5.15 -16.30 -6.47
C GLU A 224 4.98 -14.86 -6.96
N VAL A 225 5.53 -13.90 -6.22
CA VAL A 225 5.93 -12.62 -6.83
C VAL A 225 7.11 -12.96 -7.76
N GLY A 226 6.79 -13.19 -9.03
CA GLY A 226 7.75 -13.48 -10.09
C GLY A 226 8.84 -12.40 -10.22
N PRO A 227 9.91 -12.67 -11.00
CA PRO A 227 11.17 -11.93 -10.94
C PRO A 227 11.00 -10.44 -11.27
N GLY A 228 10.83 -9.67 -10.21
CA GLY A 228 10.59 -8.25 -10.26
C GLY A 228 10.71 -7.75 -8.84
N SER A 229 11.90 -7.24 -8.51
CA SER A 229 12.15 -6.52 -7.27
C SER A 229 11.15 -5.38 -7.19
N ALA A 230 10.05 -5.61 -6.48
CA ALA A 230 8.86 -4.79 -6.45
C ALA A 230 8.24 -5.03 -5.09
N ILE A 231 7.83 -3.95 -4.44
CA ILE A 231 7.61 -4.05 -3.01
C ILE A 231 6.11 -3.99 -2.67
N ILE A 232 5.18 -3.35 -3.41
CA ILE A 232 3.71 -3.63 -3.32
C ILE A 232 2.75 -2.57 -2.70
N LEU A 233 2.92 -1.24 -2.82
CA LEU A 233 2.26 -0.18 -1.98
C LEU A 233 0.86 -0.52 -1.41
N GLY A 234 0.73 -0.45 -0.08
CA GLY A 234 -0.43 -0.92 0.67
C GLY A 234 -1.38 0.19 1.09
N ASN A 235 -2.64 -0.18 1.32
CA ASN A 235 -3.67 0.73 1.83
C ASN A 235 -3.26 1.32 3.19
N TYR A 236 -2.67 0.52 4.08
CA TYR A 236 -2.18 0.99 5.38
C TYR A 236 -1.17 2.14 5.26
N GLN A 237 -0.24 2.11 4.31
CA GLN A 237 0.79 3.15 4.12
C GLN A 237 0.33 4.34 3.26
N GLN A 238 -0.97 4.42 2.94
CA GLN A 238 -1.60 5.49 2.16
C GLN A 238 -2.70 6.23 2.95
N GLN A 239 -2.92 5.86 4.22
CA GLN A 239 -3.91 6.49 5.08
C GLN A 239 -3.57 7.96 5.32
N ASN A 240 -4.57 8.85 5.28
CA ASN A 240 -4.42 10.27 5.57
C ASN A 240 -3.43 11.04 4.65
N PHE A 241 -3.03 10.46 3.52
CA PHE A 241 -2.26 11.16 2.47
C PHE A 241 -3.17 11.52 1.30
N TYR A 242 -3.10 12.77 0.86
CA TYR A 242 -3.69 13.20 -0.42
C TYR A 242 -2.72 12.87 -1.56
N MET A 243 -3.09 11.89 -2.38
CA MET A 243 -2.30 11.28 -3.45
C MET A 243 -2.83 11.67 -4.83
#